data_AF-A0A418X3B0-F1
#
_entry.id   AF-A0A418X3B0-F1
#
_cell.length_a   1.000
_cell.length_b   1.000
_cell.length_c   1.000
_cell.angle_alpha   90.00
_cell.angle_beta   90.00
_cell.angle_gamma   90.00
#
_symmetry.space_group_name_H-M   'P 1'
#
loop_
_entity.id
_entity.type
_entity.pdbx_description
1 polymer ?
#
loop_
_entity_poly.entity_id
_entity_poly.type
_entity_poly.pdbx_seq_one_letter_code
_entity_poly.pdbx_strand_id
1 'polypeptide(L)'
;MLHFAVINDSESQTSKGMEMRKADDKKEYKTMLKVLDAEASVAATLNKLSQLAIETEDEFLKKASAGLASSLRSIAGMNTSAKTRLQSMASGFAKSDDLRRKKFSEAITLVLNYCKEIIAEEEPQWQILARRAGWTPPAAQ
;
A
#
# COMPACT_ATOMS: atom_id res chain seq x y z
N MET A 1 32.16 -3.79 -67.68
CA MET A 1 30.77 -4.23 -67.46
C MET A 1 30.48 -4.02 -65.98
N LEU A 2 29.98 -2.86 -65.54
CA LEU A 2 28.57 -2.45 -65.49
C LEU A 2 27.65 -3.57 -64.95
N HIS A 3 27.22 -3.44 -63.69
CA HIS A 3 25.80 -3.31 -63.35
C HIS A 3 25.61 -2.69 -61.96
N PHE A 4 24.77 -1.66 -61.91
CA PHE A 4 24.27 -0.91 -60.76
C PHE A 4 22.79 -1.31 -60.57
N ALA A 5 22.33 -1.46 -59.31
CA ALA A 5 20.93 -1.35 -58.82
C ALA A 5 20.96 -1.83 -57.34
N VAL A 6 20.80 -1.01 -56.29
CA VAL A 6 19.61 -0.29 -55.79
C VAL A 6 18.36 -1.16 -55.75
N ILE A 7 17.81 -1.40 -54.55
CA ILE A 7 16.40 -1.19 -54.14
C ILE A 7 16.26 -1.38 -52.62
N ASN A 8 15.53 -0.43 -52.01
CA ASN A 8 15.01 -0.36 -50.64
C ASN A 8 14.00 -1.46 -50.31
N ASP A 9 13.87 -1.81 -49.03
CA ASP A 9 12.58 -1.96 -48.30
C ASP A 9 12.91 -2.09 -46.79
N SER A 10 12.67 -1.08 -45.94
CA SER A 10 11.42 -0.84 -45.22
C SER A 10 10.84 -2.11 -44.57
N GLU A 11 10.85 -2.16 -43.23
CA GLU A 11 9.63 -2.27 -42.41
C GLU A 11 9.89 -2.86 -41.01
N SER A 12 9.28 -2.19 -40.03
CA SER A 12 8.73 -2.77 -38.81
C SER A 12 9.71 -3.23 -37.71
N GLN A 13 10.33 -2.24 -37.06
CA GLN A 13 10.51 -2.29 -35.60
C GLN A 13 9.41 -1.46 -34.91
N THR A 14 8.16 -1.90 -35.06
CA THR A 14 7.05 -1.45 -34.23
C THR A 14 6.90 -2.38 -33.04
N SER A 15 6.75 -1.77 -31.86
CA SER A 15 5.91 -2.28 -30.77
C SER A 15 6.40 -3.49 -29.97
N LYS A 16 7.60 -3.44 -29.37
CA LYS A 16 8.04 -4.44 -28.37
C LYS A 16 8.59 -3.88 -27.06
N GLY A 17 8.08 -2.73 -26.62
CA GLY A 17 8.59 -2.05 -25.42
C GLY A 17 7.54 -1.44 -24.49
N MET A 18 6.24 -1.68 -24.71
CA MET A 18 5.17 -1.11 -23.90
C MET A 18 4.24 -2.21 -23.39
N GLU A 19 4.82 -3.25 -22.79
CA GLU A 19 4.10 -4.02 -21.78
C GLU A 19 3.95 -3.06 -20.59
N MET A 20 2.93 -2.20 -20.65
CA MET A 20 2.44 -1.48 -19.49
C MET A 20 2.17 -2.56 -18.46
N ARG A 21 3.10 -2.72 -17.50
CA ARG A 21 2.82 -3.32 -16.22
C ARG A 21 1.48 -2.74 -15.83
N LYS A 22 0.41 -3.54 -15.78
CA LYS A 22 -0.79 -3.15 -15.05
C LYS A 22 -0.25 -2.78 -13.68
N ALA A 23 -0.08 -1.49 -13.42
CA ALA A 23 0.29 -1.00 -12.11
C ALA A 23 -0.73 -1.67 -11.20
N ASP A 24 -0.26 -2.46 -10.24
CA ASP A 24 -1.14 -3.13 -9.32
C ASP A 24 -1.94 -2.01 -8.64
N ASP A 25 -3.17 -1.79 -9.12
CA ASP A 25 -3.92 -0.56 -8.89
C ASP A 25 -4.20 -0.33 -7.41
N LYS A 26 -4.02 -1.36 -6.57
CA LYS A 26 -4.22 -1.37 -5.12
C LYS A 26 -2.95 -1.76 -4.37
N LYS A 27 -1.79 -1.43 -4.93
CA LYS A 27 -0.47 -1.81 -4.41
C LYS A 27 -0.26 -1.30 -2.98
N GLU A 28 -0.66 -0.08 -2.66
CA GLU A 28 -0.44 0.54 -1.36
C GLU A 28 -1.20 -0.22 -0.26
N TYR A 29 -2.46 -0.58 -0.51
CA TYR A 29 -3.28 -1.38 0.43
C TYR A 29 -2.72 -2.78 0.63
N LYS A 30 -2.29 -3.44 -0.46
CA LYS A 30 -1.62 -4.75 -0.38
C LYS A 30 -0.30 -4.66 0.39
N THR A 31 0.43 -3.56 0.21
CA THR A 31 1.68 -3.30 0.93
C THR A 31 1.41 -3.10 2.42
N MET A 32 0.37 -2.35 2.79
CA MET A 32 -0.06 -2.23 4.19
C MET A 32 -0.34 -3.59 4.81
N LEU A 33 -1.18 -4.42 4.16
CA LEU A 33 -1.50 -5.75 4.67
C LEU A 33 -0.24 -6.61 4.89
N LYS A 34 0.70 -6.56 3.93
CA LYS A 34 1.99 -7.25 4.06
C LYS A 34 2.82 -6.71 5.24
N VAL A 35 2.83 -5.40 5.48
CA VAL A 35 3.55 -4.82 6.62
C VAL A 35 2.94 -5.26 7.95
N LEU A 36 1.61 -5.36 8.03
CA LEU A 36 0.93 -5.79 9.25
C LEU A 36 1.14 -7.27 9.57
N ASP A 37 1.24 -8.13 8.55
CA ASP A 37 1.46 -9.58 8.70
C ASP A 37 2.95 -10.00 8.69
N ALA A 38 3.86 -9.11 8.29
CA ALA A 38 5.28 -9.42 8.27
C ALA A 38 5.83 -9.59 9.69
N GLU A 39 6.63 -10.65 9.87
CA GLU A 39 7.52 -10.76 11.02
C GLU A 39 8.80 -9.98 10.74
N ALA A 40 8.96 -8.84 11.39
CA ALA A 40 10.07 -7.93 11.17
C ALA A 40 10.49 -7.25 12.46
N SER A 41 11.69 -6.65 12.46
CA SER A 41 12.11 -5.79 13.56
C SER A 41 11.23 -4.54 13.62
N VAL A 42 11.06 -3.98 14.81
CA VAL A 42 10.30 -2.73 15.00
C VAL A 42 10.86 -1.62 14.10
N ALA A 43 12.18 -1.53 13.97
CA ALA A 43 12.83 -0.54 13.11
C ALA A 43 12.46 -0.72 11.62
N ALA A 44 12.49 -1.95 11.11
CA ALA A 44 12.11 -2.24 9.72
C ALA A 44 10.62 -1.93 9.47
N THR A 45 9.75 -2.27 10.42
CA THR A 45 8.32 -1.97 10.34
C THR A 45 8.06 -0.47 10.34
N LEU A 46 8.72 0.30 11.22
CA LEU A 46 8.62 1.76 11.25
C LEU A 46 9.07 2.41 9.93
N ASN A 47 10.16 1.92 9.33
CA ASN A 47 10.63 2.43 8.05
C ASN A 47 9.62 2.17 6.94
N LYS A 48 9.05 0.96 6.86
CA LYS A 48 8.03 0.62 5.87
C LYS A 48 6.73 1.42 6.04
N LEU A 49 6.27 1.61 7.28
CA LEU A 49 5.10 2.45 7.56
C LEU A 49 5.34 3.91 7.16
N SER A 50 6.55 4.44 7.42
CA SER A 50 6.92 5.80 7.05
C SER A 50 6.97 5.97 5.53
N GLN A 51 7.57 5.00 4.82
CA GLN A 51 7.61 5.00 3.36
C GLN A 51 6.20 4.95 2.76
N LEU A 52 5.35 4.05 3.26
CA LEU A 52 3.96 3.93 2.79
C LEU A 52 3.17 5.23 3.01
N ALA A 53 3.37 5.92 4.13
CA ALA A 53 2.71 7.20 4.39
C ALA A 53 3.13 8.29 3.39
N ILE A 54 4.34 8.23 2.83
CA ILE A 54 4.85 9.18 1.84
C ILE A 54 4.33 8.82 0.44
N GLU A 55 4.32 7.54 0.09
CA GLU A 55 3.97 7.07 -1.26
C GLU A 55 2.47 7.08 -1.53
N THR A 56 1.63 6.91 -0.51
CA THR A 56 0.17 6.78 -0.70
C THR A 56 -0.52 8.14 -0.95
N GLU A 57 -1.40 8.16 -1.95
CA GLU A 57 -2.33 9.27 -2.21
C GLU A 57 -3.58 9.20 -1.32
N ASP A 58 -3.89 8.01 -0.78
CA ASP A 58 -5.02 7.85 0.14
C ASP A 58 -4.73 8.50 1.51
N GLU A 59 -5.50 9.54 1.84
CA GLU A 59 -5.38 10.29 3.09
C GLU A 59 -5.69 9.45 4.34
N PHE A 60 -6.60 8.49 4.26
CA PHE A 60 -6.85 7.57 5.37
C PHE A 60 -5.64 6.68 5.58
N LEU A 61 -5.12 6.06 4.51
CA LEU A 61 -3.96 5.17 4.62
C LEU A 61 -2.70 5.92 5.09
N LYS A 62 -2.53 7.17 4.66
CA LYS A 62 -1.46 8.07 5.11
C LYS A 62 -1.52 8.31 6.62
N LYS A 63 -2.69 8.75 7.12
CA LYS A 63 -2.92 9.01 8.54
C LYS A 63 -2.80 7.74 9.38
N ALA A 64 -3.34 6.63 8.89
CA ALA A 64 -3.24 5.33 9.54
C ALA A 64 -1.78 4.87 9.67
N SER A 65 -1.00 4.94 8.59
CA SER A 65 0.42 4.55 8.60
C SER A 65 1.24 5.38 9.58
N ALA A 66 1.06 6.71 9.57
CA ALA A 66 1.74 7.62 10.48
C ALA A 66 1.31 7.41 11.95
N GLY A 67 0.01 7.22 12.19
CA GLY A 67 -0.55 6.95 13.52
C GLY A 67 -0.08 5.62 14.10
N LEU A 68 -0.02 4.57 13.28
CA LEU A 68 0.53 3.28 13.67
C LEU A 68 2.03 3.38 13.97
N ALA A 69 2.81 4.10 13.15
CA ALA A 69 4.23 4.32 13.41
C ALA A 69 4.46 5.08 14.74
N SER A 70 3.66 6.11 15.01
CA SER A 70 3.72 6.87 16.27
C SER A 70 3.34 6.01 17.48
N SER A 71 2.25 5.25 17.37
CA SER A 71 1.77 4.35 18.43
C SER A 71 2.78 3.23 18.69
N LEU A 72 3.37 2.67 17.64
CA LEU A 72 4.40 1.65 17.74
C LEU A 72 5.64 2.20 18.45
N ARG A 73 6.08 3.43 18.14
CA ARG A 73 7.18 4.09 18.89
C ARG A 73 6.84 4.31 20.36
N SER A 74 5.60 4.71 20.67
CA SER A 74 5.15 4.96 22.03
C SER A 74 5.05 3.68 22.87
N ILE A 75 4.66 2.56 22.24
CA ILE A 75 4.59 1.25 22.89
C ILE A 75 5.97 0.58 22.92
N ALA A 76 6.84 0.91 21.97
CA ALA A 76 8.21 0.42 21.89
C ALA A 76 9.12 1.09 22.94
N GLY A 77 8.89 0.78 24.21
CA GLY A 77 9.98 0.52 25.16
C GLY A 77 10.64 -0.86 24.91
N MET A 78 10.43 -1.44 23.72
CA MET A 78 10.83 -2.78 23.32
C MET A 78 12.19 -2.75 22.61
N ASN A 79 12.95 -3.83 22.73
CA ASN A 79 14.15 -4.05 21.93
C ASN A 79 13.79 -3.92 20.44
N THR A 80 14.29 -2.86 19.80
CA THR A 80 13.98 -2.53 18.40
C THR A 80 14.49 -3.57 17.40
N SER A 81 15.38 -4.46 17.84
CA SER A 81 15.92 -5.58 17.06
C SER A 81 15.10 -6.85 17.17
N ALA A 82 14.20 -6.96 18.17
CA ALA A 82 13.32 -8.11 18.29
C ALA A 82 12.36 -8.17 17.11
N LYS A 83 12.27 -9.36 16.49
CA LYS A 83 11.32 -9.61 15.42
C LYS A 83 9.95 -9.85 16.02
N THR A 84 8.95 -9.18 15.47
CA THR A 84 7.57 -9.31 15.91
C THR A 84 6.64 -9.10 14.73
N ARG A 85 5.43 -9.66 14.84
CA ARG A 85 4.35 -9.45 13.88
C ARG A 85 3.34 -8.49 14.49
N LEU A 86 3.01 -7.41 13.78
CA LEU A 86 2.08 -6.40 14.33
C LEU A 86 0.70 -6.96 14.61
N GLN A 87 0.19 -7.86 13.76
CA GLN A 87 -1.07 -8.56 14.02
C GLN A 87 -1.02 -9.38 15.31
N SER A 88 0.05 -10.15 15.54
CA SER A 88 0.20 -10.92 16.78
C SER A 88 0.27 -10.02 18.01
N MET A 89 0.97 -8.89 17.91
CA MET A 89 1.00 -7.88 18.97
C MET A 89 -0.39 -7.31 19.26
N ALA A 90 -1.13 -6.95 18.21
CA ALA A 90 -2.50 -6.45 18.34
C ALA A 90 -3.39 -7.47 19.05
N SER A 91 -3.36 -8.74 18.63
CA SER A 91 -4.13 -9.81 19.28
C SER A 91 -3.78 -9.96 20.77
N GLY A 92 -2.50 -9.84 21.13
CA GLY A 92 -2.06 -9.84 22.54
C GLY A 92 -2.55 -8.62 23.33
N PHE A 93 -2.71 -7.47 22.66
CA PHE A 93 -3.17 -6.23 23.27
C PHE A 93 -4.69 -6.06 23.29
N ALA A 94 -5.45 -6.87 22.55
CA ALA A 94 -6.91 -6.77 22.47
C ALA A 94 -7.59 -6.89 23.86
N LYS A 95 -6.98 -7.62 24.79
CA LYS A 95 -7.46 -7.81 26.18
C LYS A 95 -6.64 -7.03 27.21
N SER A 96 -5.81 -6.09 26.78
CA SER A 96 -4.97 -5.30 27.68
C SER A 96 -5.77 -4.22 28.40
N ASP A 97 -5.55 -4.07 29.71
CA ASP A 97 -6.11 -2.96 30.50
C ASP A 97 -5.41 -1.61 30.19
N ASP A 98 -4.19 -1.63 29.63
CA ASP A 98 -3.54 -0.41 29.13
C ASP A 98 -4.29 0.12 27.88
N LEU A 99 -4.89 1.30 28.03
CA LEU A 99 -5.67 1.99 27.00
C LEU A 99 -4.89 2.23 25.70
N ARG A 100 -3.58 2.49 25.76
CA ARG A 100 -2.75 2.71 24.56
C ARG A 100 -2.57 1.43 23.77
N ARG A 101 -2.34 0.31 24.46
CA ARG A 101 -2.23 -1.02 23.84
C ARG A 101 -3.56 -1.43 23.20
N LYS A 102 -4.68 -1.19 23.90
CA LYS A 102 -6.02 -1.45 23.36
C LYS A 102 -6.30 -0.63 22.10
N LYS A 103 -6.07 0.69 22.14
CA LYS A 103 -6.22 1.58 20.97
C LYS A 103 -5.33 1.16 19.79
N PHE A 104 -4.11 0.69 20.06
CA PHE A 104 -3.24 0.16 19.02
C PHE A 104 -3.83 -1.09 18.35
N SER A 105 -4.37 -2.03 19.14
CA SER A 105 -5.06 -3.21 18.59
C SER A 105 -6.27 -2.83 17.73
N GLU A 106 -7.08 -1.87 18.20
CA GLU A 106 -8.23 -1.36 17.47
C GLU A 106 -7.81 -0.70 16.14
N ALA A 107 -6.75 0.11 16.17
CA ALA A 107 -6.21 0.76 14.97
C ALA A 107 -5.71 -0.26 13.93
N ILE A 108 -5.00 -1.30 14.36
CA ILE A 108 -4.54 -2.38 13.47
C ILE A 108 -5.75 -3.08 12.82
N THR A 109 -6.79 -3.39 13.62
CA THR A 109 -8.00 -4.05 13.13
C THR A 109 -8.75 -3.20 12.12
N LEU A 110 -8.91 -1.91 12.41
CA LEU A 110 -9.55 -0.95 11.53
C LEU A 110 -8.84 -0.88 10.17
N VAL A 111 -7.51 -0.75 10.18
CA VAL A 111 -6.70 -0.66 8.96
C VAL A 111 -6.74 -1.95 8.16
N LEU A 112 -6.72 -3.11 8.83
CA LEU A 112 -6.86 -4.42 8.17
C LEU A 112 -8.18 -4.54 7.41
N ASN A 113 -9.29 -4.20 8.07
CA ASN A 113 -10.61 -4.30 7.46
C ASN A 113 -10.73 -3.33 6.28
N TYR A 114 -10.32 -2.09 6.50
CA TYR A 114 -10.30 -1.07 5.48
C TYR A 114 -9.49 -1.49 4.23
N CYS A 115 -8.27 -2.00 4.39
CA CYS A 115 -7.47 -2.43 3.24
C CYS A 115 -8.10 -3.63 2.51
N LYS A 116 -8.73 -4.56 3.23
CA LYS A 116 -9.42 -5.70 2.64
C LYS A 116 -10.64 -5.29 1.84
N GLU A 117 -11.44 -4.37 2.37
CA GLU A 117 -12.61 -3.80 1.69
C GLU A 117 -12.19 -3.16 0.37
N ILE A 118 -11.20 -2.26 0.40
CA ILE A 118 -10.73 -1.57 -0.81
C ILE A 118 -10.16 -2.55 -1.84
N ILE A 119 -9.39 -3.55 -1.42
CA ILE A 119 -8.87 -4.58 -2.35
C ILE A 119 -10.01 -5.39 -2.98
N ALA A 120 -11.10 -5.63 -2.25
CA ALA A 120 -12.26 -6.37 -2.74
C ALA A 120 -13.16 -5.54 -3.66
N GLU A 121 -13.10 -4.20 -3.61
CA GLU A 121 -13.84 -3.35 -4.54
C GLU A 121 -13.41 -3.62 -5.99
N GLU A 122 -14.36 -3.62 -6.92
CA GLU A 122 -14.08 -3.76 -8.36
C GLU A 122 -13.58 -2.45 -8.97
N GLU A 123 -13.91 -1.33 -8.34
CA GLU A 123 -13.54 0.00 -8.81
C GLU A 123 -12.01 0.21 -8.70
N PRO A 124 -11.40 0.88 -9.69
CA PRO A 124 -10.00 1.26 -9.63
C PRO A 124 -9.75 2.30 -8.53
N GLN A 125 -8.56 2.28 -7.94
CA GLN A 125 -8.15 3.11 -6.81
C GLN A 125 -8.39 4.60 -7.08
N TRP A 126 -8.09 5.08 -8.29
CA TRP A 126 -8.33 6.48 -8.63
C TRP A 126 -9.81 6.89 -8.52
N GLN A 127 -10.76 6.00 -8.85
CA GLN A 127 -12.20 6.29 -8.71
C GLN A 127 -12.61 6.36 -7.24
N ILE A 128 -12.09 5.44 -6.43
CA ILE A 128 -12.33 5.40 -4.99
C ILE A 128 -11.82 6.68 -4.34
N LEU A 129 -10.59 7.09 -4.67
CA LEU A 129 -9.98 8.33 -4.19
C LEU A 129 -10.74 9.57 -4.66
N ALA A 130 -11.10 9.63 -5.95
CA ALA A 130 -11.85 10.74 -6.50
C ALA A 130 -13.21 10.91 -5.81
N ARG A 131 -13.96 9.81 -5.63
CA ARG A 131 -15.26 9.84 -4.93
C ARG A 131 -15.14 10.36 -3.50
N ARG A 132 -14.10 9.95 -2.78
CA ARG A 132 -13.83 10.45 -1.42
C ARG A 132 -13.44 11.92 -1.39
N ALA A 133 -12.84 12.42 -2.47
CA ALA A 133 -12.59 13.85 -2.68
C ALA A 133 -13.84 14.62 -3.14
N GLY A 134 -15.00 13.97 -3.23
CA GLY A 134 -16.26 14.59 -3.63
C GLY A 134 -16.53 14.58 -5.13
N TRP A 135 -15.72 13.89 -5.93
CA TRP A 135 -15.99 13.70 -7.36
C TRP A 135 -17.16 12.73 -7.56
N THR A 136 -18.12 13.12 -8.39
CA THR A 136 -19.22 12.25 -8.81
C THR A 136 -19.01 11.85 -10.27
N PRO A 137 -19.21 10.57 -10.63
CA PRO A 137 -19.09 10.15 -12.02
C PRO A 137 -20.16 10.87 -12.87
N PRO A 138 -19.81 11.32 -14.08
CA PRO A 138 -20.80 11.87 -14.99
C PRO A 138 -21.86 10.80 -15.28
N ALA A 139 -23.14 11.17 -15.24
CA ALA A 139 -24.23 10.27 -15.56
C ALA A 139 -23.97 9.67 -16.95
N ALA A 140 -23.98 8.33 -17.05
CA ALA A 140 -23.90 7.66 -18.33
C ALA A 140 -25.14 8.07 -19.15
N GLN A 141 -24.92 8.83 -20.22
CA GLN A 141 -25.96 9.18 -21.19
C GLN A 141 -26.29 7.98 -22.06
#